data_AF-A0A438K7U4-F1
#
_entry.id   AF-A0A438K7U4-F1
#
_cell.length_a   1.000
_cell.length_b   1.000
_cell.length_c   1.000
_cell.angle_alpha   90.00
_cell.angle_beta   90.00
_cell.angle_gamma   90.00
#
_symmetry.space_group_name_H-M   'P 1'
#
loop_
_entity.id
_entity.type
_entity.pdbx_description
1 polymer ?
#
loop_
_entity_poly.entity_id
_entity_poly.type
_entity_poly.pdbx_seq_one_letter_code
_entity_poly.pdbx_strand_id
1 'polypeptide(L)'
;MSNVEMRSLFAKLCHLDELLSLIEEFLMGKKVLVYNNASPESFVVCDSRFSILVDGVDRIMSFETASTHQLVAGSIILASICTAIDHIGFICEASYDIFRMHRSDSSLLLTILHVFAHVCGKKYFTLSNYCLIMTVMKSLVTISEGRNLSIKTTSCLSSQSKVQNEFPPCIKCPFSQNAASVDIVISLLLEKLQDYAISDAVDQELIKSDKSLNSGSLSSEDKAEKKSHLQEAFCVHSMKCDMPCCFNDFVMPAIQSGSDFNRTLCHFIDILSLVELVASSMSWEWTCNKVVPRLLKMLNLCDMDDTSAAIVILLGQLGR
;
A
#
# COMPACT_ATOMS: atom_id res chain seq x y z
N MET A 1 1.86 -14.62 33.25
CA MET A 1 1.98 -13.15 33.11
C MET A 1 0.73 -12.65 32.44
N SER A 2 0.06 -11.63 33.00
CA SER A 2 -1.20 -11.13 32.44
C SER A 2 -0.94 -10.30 31.17
N ASN A 3 -1.89 -10.30 30.23
CA ASN A 3 -1.86 -9.47 29.02
C ASN A 3 -1.67 -7.98 29.35
N VAL A 4 -2.15 -7.55 30.52
CA VAL A 4 -2.04 -6.16 31.02
C VAL A 4 -0.61 -5.79 31.42
N GLU A 5 0.14 -6.68 32.07
CA GLU A 5 1.55 -6.43 32.44
C GLU A 5 2.47 -6.37 31.22
N MET A 6 2.22 -7.24 30.22
CA MET A 6 2.98 -7.20 28.97
C MET A 6 2.70 -5.90 28.21
N ARG A 7 1.43 -5.49 28.07
CA ARG A 7 1.04 -4.19 27.48
C ARG A 7 1.64 -3.00 28.23
N SER A 8 1.70 -3.05 29.56
CA SER A 8 2.34 -2.02 30.38
C SER A 8 3.85 -1.95 30.18
N LEU A 9 4.53 -3.09 30.00
CA LEU A 9 5.97 -3.14 29.74
C LEU A 9 6.29 -2.59 28.34
N PHE A 10 5.47 -2.92 27.34
CA PHE A 10 5.58 -2.37 25.98
C PHE A 10 5.29 -0.87 25.92
N ALA A 11 4.28 -0.39 26.64
CA ALA A 11 4.01 1.04 26.76
C ALA A 11 5.13 1.83 27.49
N LYS A 12 5.96 1.15 28.29
CA LYS A 12 7.16 1.73 28.92
C LYS A 12 8.38 1.78 28.01
N LEU A 13 8.39 1.05 26.89
CA LEU A 13 9.40 1.20 25.85
C LEU A 13 9.03 2.43 25.02
N CYS A 14 9.55 3.60 25.39
CA CYS A 14 9.22 4.91 24.82
C CYS A 14 9.52 5.10 23.31
N HIS A 15 9.82 4.03 22.57
CA HIS A 15 10.30 4.04 21.19
C HIS A 15 9.66 2.94 20.35
N LEU A 16 8.41 2.58 20.65
CA LEU A 16 7.72 1.48 19.96
C LEU A 16 7.53 1.78 18.47
N ASP A 17 7.12 2.99 18.12
CA ASP A 17 6.95 3.39 16.72
C ASP A 17 8.28 3.31 15.96
N GLU A 18 9.37 3.79 16.56
CA GLU A 18 10.72 3.69 15.99
C GLU A 18 11.17 2.23 15.79
N LEU A 19 10.82 1.33 16.73
CA LEU A 19 11.10 -0.10 16.58
C LEU A 19 10.28 -0.71 15.43
N LEU A 20 8.99 -0.37 15.31
CA LEU A 20 8.13 -0.85 14.24
C LEU A 20 8.66 -0.39 12.88
N SER A 21 8.99 0.91 12.75
CA SER A 21 9.60 1.49 11.56
C SER A 21 10.96 0.84 11.24
N LEU A 22 11.79 0.56 12.23
CA LEU A 22 13.08 -0.12 12.00
C LEU A 22 12.90 -1.54 11.44
N ILE A 23 11.92 -2.29 11.95
CA ILE A 23 11.63 -3.64 11.45
C ILE A 23 11.03 -3.56 10.04
N GLU A 24 10.15 -2.60 9.78
CA GLU A 24 9.62 -2.34 8.45
C GLU A 24 10.73 -1.98 7.46
N GLU A 25 11.59 -1.00 7.77
CA GLU A 25 12.74 -0.62 6.95
C GLU A 25 13.67 -1.82 6.69
N PHE A 26 13.86 -2.70 7.67
CA PHE A 26 14.59 -3.95 7.48
C PHE A 26 13.93 -4.86 6.43
N LEU A 27 12.60 -5.05 6.51
CA LEU A 27 11.84 -5.85 5.56
C LEU A 27 11.89 -5.26 4.15
N MET A 28 11.78 -3.94 4.04
CA MET A 28 11.81 -3.17 2.79
C MET A 28 13.21 -3.13 2.17
N GLY A 29 14.23 -2.86 2.99
CA GLY A 29 15.61 -2.70 2.56
C GLY A 29 16.31 -4.04 2.28
N LYS A 30 15.82 -5.14 2.88
CA LYS A 30 16.40 -6.49 2.80
C LYS A 30 17.90 -6.50 3.13
N LYS A 31 18.33 -5.66 4.07
CA LYS A 31 19.73 -5.49 4.45
C LYS A 31 19.95 -5.79 5.92
N VAL A 32 21.01 -6.53 6.22
CA VAL A 32 21.50 -6.76 7.58
C VAL A 32 22.87 -6.14 7.69
N LEU A 33 23.13 -5.50 8.82
CA LEU A 33 24.47 -5.02 9.16
C LEU A 33 25.29 -6.19 9.73
N VAL A 34 26.38 -6.54 9.05
CA VAL A 34 27.26 -7.65 9.43
C VAL A 34 28.60 -7.10 9.87
N TYR A 35 29.13 -7.69 10.95
CA TYR A 35 30.45 -7.39 11.48
C TYR A 35 31.48 -8.33 10.88
N ASN A 36 32.51 -7.77 10.24
CA ASN A 36 33.59 -8.54 9.64
C ASN A 36 34.83 -8.54 10.55
N ASN A 37 35.17 -9.72 11.07
CA ASN A 37 36.37 -9.96 11.88
C ASN A 37 37.66 -10.14 11.06
N ALA A 38 37.60 -10.02 9.74
CA ALA A 38 38.75 -10.31 8.88
C ALA A 38 39.83 -9.22 9.01
N SER A 39 41.10 -9.66 9.14
CA SER A 39 42.31 -8.83 9.12
C SER A 39 42.27 -7.83 7.95
N PRO A 40 42.80 -6.60 8.11
CA PRO A 40 42.82 -5.57 7.06
C PRO A 40 43.68 -5.93 5.83
N GLU A 41 44.40 -7.05 5.87
CA GLU A 41 45.37 -7.41 4.84
C GLU A 41 44.68 -8.18 3.71
N SER A 42 44.51 -7.45 2.61
CA SER A 42 43.83 -7.80 1.35
C SER A 42 42.34 -7.44 1.33
N PHE A 43 41.82 -7.29 0.11
CA PHE A 43 40.43 -7.05 -0.27
C PHE A 43 40.03 -5.61 -0.59
N VAL A 44 40.26 -5.30 -1.88
CA VAL A 44 39.44 -4.50 -2.81
C VAL A 44 38.37 -3.65 -2.13
N VAL A 45 38.60 -2.33 -2.14
CA VAL A 45 37.64 -1.30 -1.73
C VAL A 45 36.28 -1.60 -2.38
N CYS A 46 35.31 -1.96 -1.55
CA CYS A 46 33.91 -2.08 -1.96
C CYS A 46 33.17 -1.01 -1.16
N ASP A 47 32.48 -0.10 -1.87
CA ASP A 47 31.91 1.18 -1.39
C ASP A 47 30.86 1.05 -0.25
N SER A 48 30.55 -0.16 0.21
CA SER A 48 29.52 -0.42 1.23
C SER A 48 30.08 -0.70 2.63
N ARG A 49 31.41 -0.61 2.81
CA ARG A 49 32.09 -0.84 4.09
C ARG A 49 32.34 0.48 4.80
N PHE A 50 32.01 0.54 6.09
CA PHE A 50 32.29 1.70 6.93
C PHE A 50 32.85 1.25 8.28
N SER A 51 33.69 2.11 8.88
CA SER A 51 34.25 1.88 10.21
C SER A 51 33.39 2.58 11.25
N ILE A 52 33.04 1.86 12.32
CA ILE A 52 32.48 2.45 13.54
C ILE A 52 33.45 2.19 14.67
N LEU A 53 33.74 3.24 15.45
CA LEU A 53 34.48 3.12 16.70
C LEU A 53 33.55 2.56 17.77
N VAL A 54 33.74 1.28 18.13
CA VAL A 54 32.99 0.63 19.21
C VAL A 54 34.01 0.17 20.25
N ASP A 55 33.88 0.65 21.49
CA ASP A 55 34.81 0.39 22.60
C ASP A 55 36.28 0.80 22.30
N GLY A 56 36.49 1.84 21.50
CA GLY A 56 37.83 2.33 21.15
C GLY A 56 38.58 1.48 20.11
N VAL A 57 37.91 0.49 19.52
CA VAL A 57 38.45 -0.33 18.42
C VAL A 57 37.65 -0.04 17.15
N ASP A 58 38.35 0.24 16.05
CA ASP A 58 37.72 0.39 14.74
C ASP A 58 37.18 -0.96 14.27
N ARG A 59 35.86 -1.03 14.13
CA ARG A 59 35.16 -2.21 13.63
C ARG A 59 34.66 -1.95 12.22
N ILE A 60 35.06 -2.80 11.29
CA ILE A 60 34.58 -2.76 9.91
C ILE A 60 33.21 -3.45 9.86
N MET A 61 32.22 -2.70 9.39
CA MET A 61 30.88 -3.21 9.14
C MET A 61 30.53 -3.09 7.66
N SER A 62 29.65 -3.98 7.19
CA SER A 62 29.08 -3.94 5.85
C SER A 62 27.61 -4.31 5.88
N PHE A 63 26.87 -3.77 4.92
CA PHE A 63 25.51 -4.25 4.65
C PHE A 63 25.55 -5.48 3.75
N GLU A 64 24.86 -6.53 4.17
CA GLU A 64 24.64 -7.75 3.40
C GLU A 64 23.14 -7.94 3.15
N THR A 65 22.80 -8.69 2.09
CA THR A 65 21.41 -9.03 1.82
C THR A 65 20.88 -10.00 2.89
N ALA A 66 19.75 -9.66 3.50
CA ALA A 66 19.07 -10.51 4.46
C ALA A 66 18.64 -11.83 3.80
N SER A 67 18.84 -12.94 4.50
CA SER A 67 18.32 -14.24 4.07
C SER A 67 16.78 -14.27 4.14
N THR A 68 16.16 -15.13 3.34
CA THR A 68 14.70 -15.40 3.39
C THR A 68 14.23 -15.71 4.81
N HIS A 69 15.01 -16.50 5.57
CA HIS A 69 14.66 -16.86 6.95
C HIS A 69 14.67 -15.65 7.88
N GLN A 70 15.64 -14.73 7.74
CA GLN A 70 15.68 -13.50 8.53
C GLN A 70 14.50 -12.58 8.22
N LEU A 71 14.11 -12.47 6.94
CA LEU A 71 12.96 -11.65 6.54
C LEU A 71 11.64 -12.26 7.02
N VAL A 72 11.48 -13.58 6.95
CA VAL A 72 10.31 -14.28 7.52
C VAL A 72 10.28 -14.14 9.04
N ALA A 73 11.42 -14.24 9.72
CA ALA A 73 11.47 -14.02 11.16
C ALA A 73 11.10 -12.57 11.52
N GLY A 74 11.62 -11.59 10.79
CA GLY A 74 11.29 -10.18 10.96
C GLY A 74 9.80 -9.89 10.77
N SER A 75 9.17 -10.49 9.76
CA SER A 75 7.73 -10.33 9.52
C SER A 75 6.87 -10.99 10.60
N ILE A 76 7.29 -12.14 11.13
CA ILE A 76 6.62 -12.77 12.29
C ILE A 76 6.72 -11.84 13.50
N ILE A 77 7.91 -11.30 13.79
CA ILE A 77 8.14 -10.41 14.94
C ILE A 77 7.27 -9.16 14.80
N LEU A 78 7.29 -8.49 13.65
CA LEU A 78 6.51 -7.28 13.40
C LEU A 78 5.02 -7.52 13.60
N ALA A 79 4.47 -8.55 12.94
CA ALA A 79 3.05 -8.88 13.07
C ALA A 79 2.67 -9.30 14.49
N SER A 80 3.55 -9.99 15.20
CA SER A 80 3.30 -10.42 16.58
C SER A 80 3.23 -9.23 17.53
N ILE A 81 4.16 -8.27 17.40
CA ILE A 81 4.17 -7.04 18.19
C ILE A 81 2.89 -6.25 17.91
N CYS A 82 2.60 -5.95 16.64
CA CYS A 82 1.41 -5.21 16.25
C CYS A 82 0.11 -5.88 16.70
N THR A 83 0.05 -7.22 16.65
CA THR A 83 -1.11 -7.98 17.15
C THR A 83 -1.24 -7.88 18.67
N ALA A 84 -0.13 -7.91 19.41
CA ALA A 84 -0.15 -7.84 20.87
C ALA A 84 -0.63 -6.46 21.39
N ILE A 85 -0.27 -5.39 20.69
CA ILE A 85 -0.62 -4.00 21.03
C ILE A 85 -1.87 -3.47 20.30
N ASP A 86 -2.51 -4.30 19.47
CA ASP A 86 -3.67 -3.96 18.63
C ASP A 86 -3.41 -2.87 17.57
N HIS A 87 -2.17 -2.74 17.10
CA HIS A 87 -1.75 -1.80 16.06
C HIS A 87 -1.77 -2.46 14.67
N ILE A 88 -2.92 -3.05 14.30
CA ILE A 88 -3.06 -3.81 13.05
C ILE A 88 -2.99 -2.90 11.81
N GLY A 89 -3.34 -1.61 11.94
CA GLY A 89 -3.24 -0.63 10.85
C GLY A 89 -1.83 -0.53 10.26
N PHE A 90 -0.81 -0.51 11.13
CA PHE A 90 0.59 -0.54 10.73
C PHE A 90 0.92 -1.73 9.82
N ILE A 91 0.38 -2.92 10.11
CA ILE A 91 0.59 -4.11 9.28
C ILE A 91 -0.11 -3.95 7.92
N CYS A 92 -1.27 -3.30 7.86
CA CYS A 92 -1.94 -3.01 6.59
C CYS A 92 -1.13 -2.04 5.71
N GLU A 93 -0.53 -1.00 6.30
CA GLU A 93 0.35 -0.04 5.62
C GLU A 93 1.64 -0.72 5.14
N ALA A 94 2.35 -1.39 6.04
CA ALA A 94 3.56 -2.14 5.70
C ALA A 94 3.30 -3.17 4.60
N SER A 95 2.11 -3.78 4.57
CA SER A 95 1.74 -4.71 3.50
C SER A 95 1.61 -4.05 2.14
N TYR A 96 1.03 -2.85 2.09
CA TYR A 96 0.97 -2.04 0.87
C TYR A 96 2.39 -1.69 0.39
N ASP A 97 3.25 -1.20 1.28
CA ASP A 97 4.60 -0.78 0.92
C ASP A 97 5.48 -1.95 0.47
N ILE A 98 5.45 -3.05 1.22
CA ILE A 98 6.15 -4.30 0.88
C ILE A 98 5.73 -4.79 -0.51
N PHE A 99 4.43 -4.74 -0.83
CA PHE A 99 3.94 -5.10 -2.17
C PHE A 99 4.44 -4.16 -3.25
N ARG A 100 4.43 -2.85 -2.97
CA ARG A 100 4.90 -1.82 -3.89
C ARG A 100 6.39 -1.97 -4.21
N MET A 101 7.25 -2.21 -3.21
CA MET A 101 8.70 -2.29 -3.40
C MET A 101 9.20 -3.65 -3.92
N HIS A 102 8.55 -4.78 -3.61
CA HIS A 102 9.12 -6.11 -3.88
C HIS A 102 8.54 -6.83 -5.11
N ARG A 103 8.33 -6.10 -6.20
CA ARG A 103 7.76 -6.66 -7.46
C ARG A 103 8.59 -7.79 -8.07
N SER A 104 9.89 -7.86 -7.79
CA SER A 104 10.82 -8.81 -8.43
C SER A 104 10.95 -10.17 -7.74
N ASP A 105 10.50 -10.30 -6.47
CA ASP A 105 10.56 -11.56 -5.72
C ASP A 105 9.17 -11.90 -5.17
N SER A 106 8.32 -12.37 -6.08
CA SER A 106 6.91 -12.68 -5.80
C SER A 106 6.75 -13.71 -4.70
N SER A 107 7.68 -14.66 -4.57
CA SER A 107 7.59 -15.73 -3.57
C SER A 107 7.83 -15.24 -2.15
N LEU A 108 8.89 -14.45 -1.94
CA LEU A 108 9.17 -13.86 -0.64
C LEU A 108 8.09 -12.85 -0.26
N LEU A 109 7.67 -12.00 -1.20
CA LEU A 109 6.57 -11.06 -1.01
C LEU A 109 5.31 -11.78 -0.51
N LEU A 110 4.87 -12.81 -1.24
CA LEU A 110 3.71 -13.61 -0.85
C LEU A 110 3.91 -14.27 0.52
N THR A 111 5.11 -14.79 0.80
CA THR A 111 5.41 -15.40 2.10
C THR A 111 5.23 -14.40 3.25
N ILE A 112 5.76 -13.19 3.12
CA ILE A 112 5.63 -12.14 4.15
C ILE A 112 4.16 -11.77 4.37
N LEU A 113 3.41 -11.55 3.29
CA LEU A 113 1.99 -11.20 3.39
C LEU A 113 1.14 -12.32 4.01
N HIS A 114 1.48 -13.58 3.74
CA HIS A 114 0.83 -14.72 4.38
C HIS A 114 1.19 -14.85 5.85
N VAL A 115 2.43 -14.55 6.24
CA VAL A 115 2.81 -14.46 7.65
C VAL A 115 1.95 -13.42 8.37
N PHE A 116 1.82 -12.22 7.79
CA PHE A 116 0.96 -11.18 8.35
C PHE A 116 -0.49 -11.63 8.49
N ALA A 117 -1.07 -12.21 7.44
CA ALA A 117 -2.43 -12.74 7.48
C ALA A 117 -2.61 -13.86 8.53
N HIS A 118 -1.60 -14.71 8.69
CA HIS A 118 -1.63 -15.81 9.65
C HIS A 118 -1.56 -15.30 11.10
N VAL A 119 -0.61 -14.41 11.39
CA VAL A 119 -0.34 -13.90 12.75
C VAL A 119 -1.43 -12.93 13.20
N CYS A 120 -1.81 -11.96 12.36
CA CYS A 120 -2.83 -10.96 12.67
C CYS A 120 -4.26 -11.51 12.58
N GLY A 121 -4.44 -12.65 11.90
CA GLY A 121 -5.72 -13.34 11.77
C GLY A 121 -6.81 -12.49 11.12
N LYS A 122 -8.07 -12.65 11.58
CA LYS A 122 -9.23 -11.98 10.97
C LYS A 122 -9.15 -10.45 11.01
N LYS A 123 -8.55 -9.87 12.06
CA LYS A 123 -8.46 -8.41 12.25
C LYS A 123 -7.74 -7.73 11.08
N TYR A 124 -6.77 -8.42 10.48
CA TYR A 124 -6.03 -7.95 9.31
C TYR A 124 -6.92 -7.66 8.10
N PHE A 125 -8.04 -8.38 7.95
CA PHE A 125 -8.94 -8.21 6.81
C PHE A 125 -10.20 -7.39 7.12
N THR A 126 -10.51 -7.17 8.40
CA THR A 126 -11.79 -6.58 8.83
C THR A 126 -11.64 -5.17 9.41
N LEU A 127 -10.44 -4.58 9.38
CA LEU A 127 -10.21 -3.24 9.89
C LEU A 127 -10.81 -2.20 8.93
N SER A 128 -11.86 -1.50 9.38
CA SER A 128 -12.68 -0.60 8.54
C SER A 128 -11.85 0.48 7.84
N ASN A 129 -10.91 1.09 8.55
CA ASN A 129 -10.10 2.20 8.05
C ASN A 129 -9.14 1.77 6.93
N TYR A 130 -8.88 0.47 6.80
CA TYR A 130 -7.98 -0.11 5.81
C TYR A 130 -8.71 -1.01 4.81
N CYS A 131 -10.04 -0.95 4.77
CA CYS A 131 -10.85 -1.84 3.94
C CYS A 131 -10.52 -1.74 2.44
N LEU A 132 -10.21 -0.53 1.95
CA LEU A 132 -9.90 -0.30 0.55
C LEU A 132 -8.53 -0.87 0.18
N ILE A 133 -7.51 -0.59 1.00
CA ILE A 133 -6.16 -1.18 0.87
C ILE A 133 -6.27 -2.70 0.87
N MET A 134 -6.97 -3.28 1.84
CA MET A 134 -7.11 -4.73 1.94
C MET A 134 -7.91 -5.34 0.79
N THR A 135 -8.88 -4.62 0.22
CA THR A 135 -9.59 -5.04 -1.00
C THR A 135 -8.62 -5.14 -2.19
N VAL A 136 -7.77 -4.13 -2.37
CA VAL A 136 -6.72 -4.13 -3.40
C VAL A 136 -5.72 -5.25 -3.16
N MET A 137 -5.19 -5.36 -1.94
CA MET A 137 -4.20 -6.37 -1.56
C MET A 137 -4.72 -7.80 -1.79
N LYS A 138 -5.97 -8.09 -1.41
CA LYS A 138 -6.59 -9.41 -1.67
C LYS A 138 -6.64 -9.73 -3.15
N SER A 139 -7.02 -8.76 -3.98
CA SER A 139 -7.11 -8.96 -5.43
C SER A 139 -5.73 -9.21 -6.04
N LEU A 140 -4.73 -8.42 -5.65
CA LEU A 140 -3.37 -8.53 -6.16
C LEU A 140 -2.67 -9.81 -5.71
N VAL A 141 -2.80 -10.18 -4.43
CA VAL A 141 -2.25 -11.44 -3.90
C VAL A 141 -2.88 -12.65 -4.61
N THR A 142 -4.20 -12.65 -4.79
CA THR A 142 -4.92 -13.72 -5.48
C THR A 142 -4.43 -13.91 -6.93
N ILE A 143 -4.24 -12.83 -7.68
CA ILE A 143 -3.69 -12.92 -9.04
C ILE A 143 -2.23 -13.38 -9.03
N SER A 144 -1.43 -12.90 -8.07
CA SER A 144 -0.02 -13.24 -7.96
C SER A 144 0.17 -14.73 -7.66
N GLU A 145 -0.66 -15.31 -6.80
CA GLU A 145 -0.73 -16.76 -6.58
C GLU A 145 -1.16 -17.53 -7.83
N GLY A 146 -2.18 -17.04 -8.55
CA GLY A 146 -2.66 -17.66 -9.78
C GLY A 146 -1.61 -17.67 -10.91
N ARG A 147 -0.82 -16.61 -11.06
CA ARG A 147 0.31 -16.55 -12.01
C ARG A 147 1.38 -17.58 -11.67
N ASN A 148 1.72 -17.72 -10.39
CA ASN A 148 2.68 -18.73 -9.92
C ASN A 148 2.19 -20.16 -10.19
N LEU A 149 0.87 -20.40 -10.18
CA LEU A 149 0.29 -21.70 -10.56
C LEU A 149 0.40 -21.97 -12.08
N SER A 150 0.09 -20.97 -12.91
CA SER A 150 0.18 -21.09 -14.38
C SER A 150 1.61 -21.40 -14.84
N ILE A 151 2.62 -20.78 -14.22
CA ILE A 151 4.04 -21.03 -14.53
C ILE A 151 4.41 -22.50 -14.26
N LYS A 152 3.88 -23.12 -13.19
CA LYS A 152 4.09 -24.55 -12.87
C LYS A 152 3.56 -25.50 -13.95
N THR A 153 2.50 -25.11 -14.66
CA THR A 153 1.93 -25.96 -15.73
C THR A 153 2.72 -25.87 -17.04
N THR A 154 3.43 -24.75 -17.28
CA THR A 154 4.22 -24.53 -18.49
C THR A 154 5.69 -24.93 -18.34
N SER A 155 6.23 -24.97 -17.11
CA SER A 155 7.65 -25.30 -16.85
C SER A 155 7.97 -26.80 -16.91
N CYS A 156 6.98 -27.68 -17.06
CA CYS A 156 7.20 -29.11 -17.29
C CYS A 156 7.82 -29.44 -18.67
N LEU A 157 8.13 -28.43 -19.50
CA LEU A 157 8.64 -28.61 -20.86
C LEU A 157 10.03 -28.02 -21.13
N SER A 158 10.70 -27.38 -20.15
CA SER A 158 12.06 -26.87 -20.35
C SER A 158 12.98 -27.23 -19.18
N SER A 159 13.90 -28.15 -19.47
CA SER A 159 15.01 -28.45 -18.58
C SER A 159 15.97 -27.26 -18.49
N GLN A 160 16.41 -27.00 -17.25
CA GLN A 160 17.71 -26.43 -16.85
C GLN A 160 17.73 -24.96 -16.35
N SER A 161 18.01 -24.86 -15.04
CA SER A 161 18.59 -23.75 -14.27
C SER A 161 17.66 -22.89 -13.39
N LYS A 162 18.15 -22.71 -12.15
CA LYS A 162 17.64 -21.97 -10.98
C LYS A 162 16.40 -22.54 -10.31
N VAL A 163 16.66 -23.20 -9.17
CA VAL A 163 15.70 -23.41 -8.08
C VAL A 163 15.15 -22.04 -7.69
N GLN A 164 14.02 -21.64 -8.30
CA GLN A 164 13.26 -20.50 -7.79
C GLN A 164 12.67 -20.93 -6.46
N ASN A 165 12.76 -20.08 -5.44
CA ASN A 165 12.09 -20.31 -4.17
C ASN A 165 10.58 -20.38 -4.46
N GLU A 166 10.01 -21.57 -4.55
CA GLU A 166 8.61 -21.76 -4.91
C GLU A 166 7.72 -21.48 -3.71
N PHE A 167 6.76 -20.55 -3.84
CA PHE A 167 5.66 -20.45 -2.90
C PHE A 167 4.65 -21.57 -3.21
N PRO A 168 4.38 -22.51 -2.29
CA PRO A 168 3.36 -23.53 -2.52
C PRO A 168 1.97 -22.86 -2.53
N PRO A 169 1.11 -23.15 -3.53
CA PRO A 169 -0.22 -22.56 -3.60
C PRO A 169 -1.02 -22.94 -2.34
N CYS A 170 -1.65 -21.94 -1.73
CA CYS A 170 -2.42 -22.15 -0.51
C CYS A 170 -3.75 -22.86 -0.83
N ILE A 171 -4.02 -24.00 -0.18
CA ILE A 171 -5.27 -24.76 -0.38
C ILE A 171 -6.50 -23.95 0.05
N LYS A 172 -6.35 -23.08 1.05
CA LYS A 172 -7.36 -22.12 1.52
C LYS A 172 -6.68 -20.78 1.80
N CYS A 173 -6.36 -20.04 0.74
CA CYS A 173 -5.73 -18.73 0.88
C CYS A 173 -6.65 -17.76 1.65
N PRO A 174 -6.18 -17.11 2.73
CA PRO A 174 -6.97 -16.12 3.44
C PRO A 174 -7.27 -14.88 2.57
N PHE A 175 -6.42 -14.59 1.57
CA PHE A 175 -6.64 -13.47 0.65
C PHE A 175 -7.71 -13.76 -0.41
N SER A 176 -7.89 -15.02 -0.83
CA SER A 176 -8.85 -15.38 -1.89
C SER A 176 -10.30 -15.41 -1.39
N GLN A 177 -10.52 -15.55 -0.09
CA GLN A 177 -11.85 -15.55 0.51
C GLN A 177 -12.56 -14.21 0.25
N ASN A 178 -13.64 -14.19 -0.53
CA ASN A 178 -14.37 -12.97 -0.91
C ASN A 178 -13.46 -11.92 -1.57
N ALA A 179 -12.46 -12.34 -2.36
CA ALA A 179 -11.65 -11.43 -3.15
C ALA A 179 -12.44 -10.96 -4.39
N ALA A 180 -12.49 -9.65 -4.61
CA ALA A 180 -12.99 -9.10 -5.86
C ALA A 180 -11.95 -9.28 -6.98
N SER A 181 -12.40 -9.41 -8.23
CA SER A 181 -11.50 -9.41 -9.38
C SER A 181 -10.82 -8.05 -9.54
N VAL A 182 -9.63 -8.02 -10.14
CA VAL A 182 -8.90 -6.77 -10.37
C VAL A 182 -9.70 -5.79 -11.22
N ASP A 183 -10.50 -6.27 -12.19
CA ASP A 183 -11.37 -5.41 -12.99
C ASP A 183 -12.45 -4.71 -12.15
N ILE A 184 -13.00 -5.38 -11.13
CA ILE A 184 -13.98 -4.76 -10.21
C ILE A 184 -13.26 -3.75 -9.31
N VAL A 185 -12.10 -4.12 -8.76
CA VAL A 185 -11.32 -3.25 -7.87
C VAL A 185 -10.89 -1.98 -8.58
N ILE A 186 -10.33 -2.07 -9.78
CA ILE A 186 -9.90 -0.87 -10.52
C ILE A 186 -11.09 0.02 -10.91
N SER A 187 -12.23 -0.58 -11.25
CA SER A 187 -13.44 0.18 -11.56
C SER A 187 -13.91 0.97 -10.34
N LEU A 188 -13.93 0.34 -9.16
CA LEU A 188 -14.25 0.97 -7.88
C LEU A 188 -13.29 2.12 -7.54
N LEU A 189 -11.97 1.92 -7.69
CA LEU A 189 -10.98 2.95 -7.39
C LEU A 189 -11.14 4.16 -8.32
N LEU A 190 -11.29 3.92 -9.62
CA LEU A 190 -11.47 4.98 -10.61
C LEU A 190 -12.82 5.69 -10.44
N GLU A 191 -13.89 4.99 -10.02
CA GLU A 191 -15.18 5.60 -9.67
C GLU A 191 -15.03 6.54 -8.48
N LYS A 192 -14.34 6.10 -7.42
CA LYS A 192 -14.04 6.95 -6.26
C LYS A 192 -13.26 8.21 -6.66
N LEU A 193 -12.23 8.07 -7.51
CA LEU A 193 -11.49 9.24 -8.01
C LEU A 193 -12.40 10.17 -8.82
N GLN A 194 -13.36 9.62 -9.57
CA GLN A 194 -14.26 10.42 -10.41
C GLN A 194 -15.27 11.19 -9.57
N ASP A 195 -15.72 10.64 -8.44
CA ASP A 195 -16.56 11.35 -7.48
C ASP A 195 -15.86 12.62 -6.95
N TYR A 196 -14.53 12.59 -6.74
CA TYR A 196 -13.77 13.80 -6.39
C TYR A 196 -13.75 14.83 -7.52
N ALA A 197 -13.51 14.41 -8.76
CA ALA A 197 -13.51 15.32 -9.91
C ALA A 197 -14.88 15.97 -10.15
N ILE A 198 -15.99 15.24 -9.89
CA ILE A 198 -17.35 15.77 -10.06
C ILE A 198 -17.77 16.66 -8.88
N SER A 199 -17.45 16.28 -7.64
CA SER A 199 -17.77 17.09 -6.45
C SER A 199 -17.10 18.47 -6.52
N ASP A 200 -15.88 18.52 -7.04
CA ASP A 200 -15.11 19.75 -7.25
C ASP A 200 -15.78 20.70 -8.26
N ALA A 201 -16.29 20.15 -9.38
CA ALA A 201 -17.03 20.95 -10.37
C ALA A 201 -18.31 21.56 -9.78
N VAL A 202 -19.01 20.85 -8.89
CA VAL A 202 -20.26 21.31 -8.27
C VAL A 202 -20.01 22.37 -7.19
N ASP A 203 -18.97 22.21 -6.35
CA ASP A 203 -18.62 23.20 -5.33
C ASP A 203 -18.19 24.53 -5.96
N GLN A 204 -17.51 24.50 -7.12
CA GLN A 204 -17.16 25.70 -7.87
C GLN A 204 -18.36 26.38 -8.55
N GLU A 205 -19.35 25.63 -9.06
CA GLU A 205 -20.59 26.21 -9.58
C GLU A 205 -21.40 26.90 -8.48
N LEU A 206 -21.46 26.31 -7.28
CA LEU A 206 -22.08 26.93 -6.10
C LEU A 206 -21.37 28.23 -5.69
N ILE A 207 -20.03 28.23 -5.60
CA ILE A 207 -19.25 29.43 -5.26
C ILE A 207 -19.33 30.53 -6.34
N LYS A 208 -19.46 30.15 -7.62
CA LYS A 208 -19.71 31.10 -8.72
C LYS A 208 -21.14 31.62 -8.72
N SER A 209 -22.12 30.80 -8.30
CA SER A 209 -23.54 31.19 -8.22
C SER A 209 -23.87 32.09 -7.02
N ASP A 210 -23.18 31.93 -5.89
CA ASP A 210 -23.34 32.77 -4.69
C ASP A 210 -22.81 34.20 -4.88
N LYS A 211 -21.92 34.42 -5.86
CA LYS A 211 -21.50 35.78 -6.27
C LYS A 211 -22.46 36.44 -7.26
N SER A 212 -23.51 35.74 -7.71
CA SER A 212 -24.36 36.17 -8.83
C SER A 212 -25.84 36.38 -8.48
N LEU A 213 -26.38 35.87 -7.36
CA LEU A 213 -27.82 35.93 -7.10
C LEU A 213 -28.20 36.50 -5.73
N ASN A 214 -28.16 37.84 -5.62
CA ASN A 214 -29.28 38.56 -5.02
C ASN A 214 -30.40 38.66 -6.08
N SER A 215 -31.16 37.58 -6.29
CA SER A 215 -32.57 37.64 -6.68
C SER A 215 -33.17 36.24 -6.87
N GLY A 216 -34.05 35.86 -5.94
CA GLY A 216 -35.35 35.24 -6.20
C GLY A 216 -35.46 33.84 -6.85
N SER A 217 -36.09 32.94 -6.08
CA SER A 217 -37.12 31.96 -6.50
C SER A 217 -36.73 30.55 -7.00
N LEU A 218 -36.82 29.58 -6.07
CA LEU A 218 -37.59 28.31 -6.05
C LEU A 218 -37.70 27.33 -7.26
N SER A 219 -37.55 26.04 -6.89
CA SER A 219 -38.07 24.75 -7.48
C SER A 219 -37.21 24.10 -8.59
N SER A 220 -37.10 22.76 -8.77
CA SER A 220 -37.84 21.57 -8.28
C SER A 220 -37.03 20.25 -8.45
N GLU A 221 -37.31 19.28 -7.57
CA GLU A 221 -37.44 17.80 -7.72
C GLU A 221 -36.61 16.91 -8.70
N ASP A 222 -36.08 15.84 -8.07
CA ASP A 222 -35.96 14.43 -8.45
C ASP A 222 -35.14 13.94 -9.66
N LYS A 223 -34.21 13.02 -9.35
CA LYS A 223 -34.27 11.60 -9.75
C LYS A 223 -33.17 10.77 -9.07
N ALA A 224 -33.54 10.12 -7.96
CA ALA A 224 -32.78 9.01 -7.39
C ALA A 224 -33.42 7.71 -7.85
N GLU A 225 -32.79 6.97 -8.78
CA GLU A 225 -33.04 5.54 -8.94
C GLU A 225 -31.97 4.88 -9.82
N LYS A 226 -31.47 3.71 -9.36
CA LYS A 226 -30.39 2.84 -9.90
C LYS A 226 -28.95 3.09 -9.40
N LYS A 227 -28.70 2.82 -8.10
CA LYS A 227 -27.34 2.46 -7.60
C LYS A 227 -27.32 1.22 -6.69
N SER A 228 -28.38 0.42 -6.62
CA SER A 228 -28.62 -0.49 -5.49
C SER A 228 -28.17 -1.95 -5.64
N HIS A 229 -27.25 -2.32 -6.54
CA HIS A 229 -26.81 -3.73 -6.63
C HIS A 229 -25.30 -4.00 -6.45
N LEU A 230 -24.43 -2.99 -6.36
CA LEU A 230 -23.01 -3.19 -6.03
C LEU A 230 -22.65 -2.86 -4.56
N GLN A 231 -23.60 -2.28 -3.83
CA GLN A 231 -23.39 -1.73 -2.48
C GLN A 231 -23.29 -2.81 -1.38
N GLU A 232 -23.81 -4.01 -1.61
CA GLU A 232 -23.93 -5.06 -0.57
C GLU A 232 -22.67 -5.93 -0.40
N ALA A 233 -21.67 -5.82 -1.29
CA ALA A 233 -20.47 -6.67 -1.25
C ALA A 233 -19.20 -5.99 -0.71
N PHE A 234 -19.23 -4.67 -0.51
CA PHE A 234 -18.09 -3.89 -0.01
C PHE A 234 -18.49 -3.16 1.26
N CYS A 235 -17.59 -3.09 2.25
CA CYS A 235 -17.83 -2.51 3.58
C CYS A 235 -18.75 -1.28 3.50
N VAL A 236 -19.98 -1.48 3.94
CA VAL A 236 -21.04 -0.49 3.91
C VAL A 236 -20.65 0.62 4.89
N HIS A 237 -20.48 1.83 4.37
CA HIS A 237 -20.23 3.06 5.12
C HIS A 237 -18.77 3.31 5.59
N SER A 238 -17.95 3.87 4.70
CA SER A 238 -16.75 4.62 5.08
C SER A 238 -16.94 6.08 4.66
N MET A 239 -17.82 6.80 5.38
CA MET A 239 -18.12 8.22 5.08
C MET A 239 -17.63 9.20 6.14
N LYS A 240 -16.86 8.74 7.14
CA LYS A 240 -16.04 9.61 8.00
C LYS A 240 -14.77 8.87 8.37
N CYS A 241 -13.70 9.11 7.62
CA CYS A 241 -12.37 8.70 8.03
C CYS A 241 -11.81 9.84 8.85
N ASP A 242 -11.68 9.67 10.17
CA ASP A 242 -11.13 10.70 11.07
C ASP A 242 -9.58 10.70 11.15
N MET A 243 -8.89 9.97 10.25
CA MET A 243 -7.43 9.82 10.28
C MET A 243 -6.68 10.85 9.41
N PRO A 244 -5.44 11.25 9.76
CA PRO A 244 -4.51 11.94 8.86
C PRO A 244 -4.11 11.02 7.69
N CYS A 245 -3.77 11.63 6.56
CA CYS A 245 -3.34 11.01 5.32
C CYS A 245 -2.35 9.86 5.57
N CYS A 246 -2.71 8.62 5.21
CA CYS A 246 -1.98 7.43 5.63
C CYS A 246 -0.73 7.13 4.76
N PHE A 247 -0.48 7.90 3.69
CA PHE A 247 0.63 7.66 2.74
C PHE A 247 1.59 8.87 2.57
N ASN A 248 1.55 9.86 3.46
CA ASN A 248 2.37 11.07 3.30
C ASN A 248 3.81 10.89 3.79
N ASP A 249 4.67 10.40 2.89
CA ASP A 249 6.14 10.60 2.93
C ASP A 249 6.68 11.25 1.65
N PHE A 250 5.82 11.92 0.88
CA PHE A 250 6.28 12.86 -0.14
C PHE A 250 6.37 14.26 0.48
N VAL A 251 7.60 14.65 0.80
CA VAL A 251 7.96 15.99 1.29
C VAL A 251 7.44 17.06 0.31
N MET A 252 6.40 17.78 0.73
CA MET A 252 6.01 19.08 0.18
C MET A 252 5.78 20.04 1.37
N PRO A 253 6.25 21.29 1.31
CA PRO A 253 6.28 22.18 2.47
C PRO A 253 4.85 22.55 2.86
N ALA A 254 4.52 22.34 4.14
CA ALA A 254 3.22 22.70 4.69
C ALA A 254 2.95 24.21 4.54
N ILE A 255 2.08 24.57 3.60
CA ILE A 255 1.39 25.87 3.62
C ILE A 255 0.08 25.63 4.37
N GLN A 256 -0.04 26.25 5.55
CA GLN A 256 -1.25 26.23 6.36
C GLN A 256 -2.39 26.94 5.61
N SER A 257 -3.30 26.19 5.00
CA SER A 257 -4.68 26.65 4.73
C SER A 257 -5.62 25.48 4.47
N GLY A 258 -6.79 25.48 5.14
CA GLY A 258 -7.95 24.63 4.82
C GLY A 258 -7.88 23.18 5.32
N SER A 259 -8.35 22.90 6.54
CA SER A 259 -8.34 21.54 7.13
C SER A 259 -9.10 20.51 6.29
N ASP A 260 -10.15 20.93 5.59
CA ASP A 260 -11.06 20.02 4.87
C ASP A 260 -10.60 19.78 3.43
N PHE A 261 -9.99 20.79 2.79
CA PHE A 261 -9.41 20.70 1.46
C PHE A 261 -8.19 19.78 1.44
N ASN A 262 -7.26 19.98 2.39
CA ASN A 262 -6.07 19.15 2.51
C ASN A 262 -6.41 17.69 2.81
N ARG A 263 -7.46 17.44 3.59
CA ARG A 263 -7.95 16.08 3.88
C ARG A 263 -8.48 15.38 2.62
N THR A 264 -9.23 16.11 1.81
CA THR A 264 -9.84 15.61 0.56
C THR A 264 -8.76 15.27 -0.48
N LEU A 265 -7.76 16.13 -0.63
CA LEU A 265 -6.62 15.90 -1.54
C LEU A 265 -5.77 14.71 -1.10
N CYS A 266 -5.52 14.55 0.21
CA CYS A 266 -4.82 13.37 0.71
C CYS A 266 -5.52 12.06 0.36
N HIS A 267 -6.83 11.97 0.61
CA HIS A 267 -7.58 10.76 0.24
C HIS A 267 -7.60 10.52 -1.27
N PHE A 268 -7.59 11.58 -2.08
CA PHE A 268 -7.44 11.46 -3.52
C PHE A 268 -6.08 10.87 -3.90
N ILE A 269 -4.99 11.34 -3.30
CA ILE A 269 -3.64 10.81 -3.48
C ILE A 269 -3.57 9.35 -3.04
N ASP A 270 -4.14 9.00 -1.88
CA ASP A 270 -4.19 7.63 -1.37
C ASP A 270 -4.85 6.67 -2.40
N ILE A 271 -5.95 7.10 -3.03
CA ILE A 271 -6.63 6.31 -4.05
C ILE A 271 -5.81 6.24 -5.35
N LEU A 272 -5.14 7.32 -5.76
CA LEU A 272 -4.21 7.30 -6.90
C LEU A 272 -3.07 6.30 -6.66
N SER A 273 -2.50 6.27 -5.46
CA SER A 273 -1.44 5.34 -5.07
C SER A 273 -1.91 3.88 -5.11
N LEU A 274 -3.19 3.61 -4.83
CA LEU A 274 -3.80 2.28 -5.03
C LEU A 274 -4.03 1.96 -6.51
N VAL A 275 -4.43 2.93 -7.33
CA VAL A 275 -4.55 2.77 -8.79
C VAL A 275 -3.17 2.47 -9.40
N GLU A 276 -2.13 3.19 -8.99
CA GLU A 276 -0.74 2.95 -9.39
C GLU A 276 -0.34 1.51 -9.05
N LEU A 277 -0.59 1.06 -7.82
CA LEU A 277 -0.25 -0.28 -7.36
C LEU A 277 -0.91 -1.37 -8.21
N VAL A 278 -2.20 -1.21 -8.54
CA VAL A 278 -2.94 -2.17 -9.37
C VAL A 278 -2.41 -2.15 -10.80
N ALA A 279 -2.33 -0.99 -11.43
CA ALA A 279 -1.92 -0.83 -12.81
C ALA A 279 -0.50 -1.35 -13.05
N SER A 280 0.41 -1.10 -12.11
CA SER A 280 1.79 -1.55 -12.18
C SER A 280 1.98 -3.05 -11.90
N SER A 281 0.98 -3.71 -11.33
CA SER A 281 0.94 -5.16 -11.15
C SER A 281 0.35 -5.90 -12.36
N MET A 282 -0.18 -5.16 -13.33
CA MET A 282 -0.84 -5.67 -14.54
C MET A 282 0.00 -5.43 -15.79
N SER A 283 -0.38 -6.04 -16.91
CA SER A 283 0.30 -5.81 -18.19
C SER A 283 0.03 -4.40 -18.70
N TRP A 284 0.98 -3.83 -19.44
CA TRP A 284 0.83 -2.52 -20.05
C TRP A 284 -0.42 -2.44 -20.96
N GLU A 285 -0.70 -3.49 -21.73
CA GLU A 285 -1.91 -3.56 -22.56
C GLU A 285 -3.19 -3.44 -21.73
N TRP A 286 -3.28 -4.16 -20.60
CA TRP A 286 -4.43 -4.06 -19.71
C TRP A 286 -4.55 -2.64 -19.11
N THR A 287 -3.43 -2.09 -18.64
CA THR A 287 -3.39 -0.74 -18.04
C THR A 287 -3.77 0.35 -19.04
N CYS A 288 -3.25 0.28 -20.26
CA CYS A 288 -3.55 1.21 -21.35
C CYS A 288 -5.03 1.14 -21.77
N ASN A 289 -5.65 -0.04 -21.71
CA ASN A 289 -7.04 -0.22 -22.10
C ASN A 289 -8.04 0.13 -20.99
N LYS A 290 -7.69 -0.11 -19.72
CA LYS A 290 -8.63 -0.02 -18.58
C LYS A 290 -8.46 1.22 -17.71
N VAL A 291 -7.22 1.71 -17.55
CA VAL A 291 -6.88 2.76 -16.59
C VAL A 291 -6.66 4.10 -17.29
N VAL A 292 -5.74 4.14 -18.25
CA VAL A 292 -5.32 5.38 -18.94
C VAL A 292 -6.50 6.18 -19.53
N PRO A 293 -7.47 5.58 -20.26
CA PRO A 293 -8.54 6.35 -20.89
C PRO A 293 -9.45 7.02 -19.86
N ARG A 294 -9.64 6.37 -18.70
CA ARG A 294 -10.43 6.92 -17.60
C ARG A 294 -9.71 8.07 -16.91
N LEU A 295 -8.42 7.92 -16.64
CA LEU A 295 -7.61 9.01 -16.07
C LEU A 295 -7.57 10.23 -17.00
N LEU A 296 -7.41 10.04 -18.32
CA LEU A 296 -7.45 11.12 -19.30
C LEU A 296 -8.82 11.80 -19.35
N LYS A 297 -9.91 11.03 -19.28
CA LYS A 297 -11.25 11.59 -19.20
C LYS A 297 -11.43 12.46 -17.95
N MET A 298 -10.85 12.05 -16.82
CA MET A 298 -10.93 12.80 -15.56
C MET A 298 -10.08 14.05 -15.59
N LEU A 299 -8.91 14.02 -16.21
CA LEU A 299 -8.08 15.21 -16.43
C LEU A 299 -8.85 16.30 -17.20
N ASN A 300 -9.70 15.91 -18.15
CA ASN A 300 -10.56 16.86 -18.88
C ASN A 300 -11.74 17.40 -18.06
N LEU A 301 -12.02 16.82 -16.90
CA LEU A 301 -13.13 17.19 -16.01
C LEU A 301 -12.66 17.92 -14.74
N CYS A 302 -11.37 17.87 -14.42
CA CYS A 302 -10.81 18.53 -13.25
C CYS A 302 -10.55 20.01 -13.55
N ASP A 303 -11.10 20.89 -12.71
CA ASP A 303 -10.85 22.34 -12.79
C ASP A 303 -9.74 22.81 -11.83
N MET A 304 -9.25 21.93 -10.95
CA MET A 304 -8.17 22.25 -10.01
C MET A 304 -6.79 21.78 -10.47
N ASP A 305 -5.81 22.66 -10.27
CA ASP A 305 -4.43 22.45 -10.68
C ASP A 305 -3.78 21.26 -9.94
N ASP A 306 -4.06 21.09 -8.64
CA ASP A 306 -3.42 20.05 -7.83
C ASP A 306 -3.90 18.63 -8.16
N THR A 307 -5.21 18.45 -8.38
CA THR A 307 -5.78 17.13 -8.77
C THR A 307 -5.37 16.75 -10.19
N SER A 308 -5.35 17.73 -11.09
CA SER A 308 -4.86 17.57 -12.46
C SER A 308 -3.38 17.20 -12.48
N ALA A 309 -2.55 17.90 -11.70
CA ALA A 309 -1.13 17.60 -11.55
C ALA A 309 -0.90 16.18 -11.03
N ALA A 310 -1.63 15.75 -10.00
CA ALA A 310 -1.52 14.40 -9.46
C ALA A 310 -1.91 13.31 -10.49
N ILE A 311 -2.97 13.52 -11.29
CA ILE A 311 -3.33 12.62 -12.39
C ILE A 311 -2.23 12.56 -13.45
N VAL A 312 -1.66 13.71 -13.84
CA VAL A 312 -0.57 13.78 -14.83
C VAL A 312 0.68 13.05 -14.31
N ILE A 313 1.02 13.22 -13.04
CA ILE A 313 2.13 12.51 -12.39
C ILE A 313 1.90 11.00 -12.45
N LEU A 314 0.69 10.54 -12.09
CA LEU A 314 0.35 9.12 -12.17
C LEU A 314 0.48 8.59 -13.60
N LEU A 315 -0.07 9.30 -14.60
CA LEU A 315 0.06 8.89 -16.01
C LEU A 315 1.52 8.78 -16.44
N GLY A 316 2.38 9.71 -16.00
CA GLY A 316 3.82 9.64 -16.22
C GLY A 316 4.48 8.44 -15.55
N GLN A 317 4.08 8.11 -14.32
CA GLN A 317 4.58 6.92 -13.60
C GLN A 317 4.15 5.62 -14.28
N LEU A 318 2.92 5.53 -14.78
CA LEU A 318 2.41 4.35 -15.47
C LEU A 318 3.14 4.08 -16.80
N GLY A 319 3.63 5.13 -17.46
CA GLY A 319 4.35 5.01 -18.74
C GLY A 319 5.84 4.63 -18.62
N ARG A 320 6.40 4.57 -17.41
CA ARG A 320 7.80 4.19 -17.16
C ARG A 320 7.98 2.67 -17.10
#